data_AF-A0AAV3YE36-F1
#
_entry.id   AF-A0AAV3YE36-F1
#
_cell.length_a   1.000
_cell.length_b   1.000
_cell.length_c   1.000
_cell.angle_alpha   90.00
_cell.angle_beta   90.00
_cell.angle_gamma   90.00
#
_symmetry.space_group_name_H-M   'P 1'
#
loop_
_entity.id
_entity.type
_entity.pdbx_description
1 polymer ?
#
loop_
_entity_poly.entity_id
_entity_poly.type
_entity_poly.pdbx_seq_one_letter_code
_entity_poly.pdbx_strand_id
1 'polypeptide(L)'
;MISGFHEEAQKEQEDVLSFVDEIAPALAEASRLTVDNLTSEAKQLEGNIGNLKKKVASCGDEIKEYFAAFIKNSESELSAVQGKITEIHNLSSRLAHHFCEPEKSFKLEECLGTFNTFCSKVKQCEKENQQRKLQEERAEKRRKENETMKANKGRAKVPQEEDGCIIDNLLKDIRKGYSLRKTSGRPRNSSSSKSATKEKRESENSPGTQAAGANESHS
;
A
#
# COMPACT_ATOMS: atom_id res chain seq x y z
N MET A 1 17.18 13.43 -0.31
CA MET A 1 16.69 14.56 -1.13
C MET A 1 15.17 14.73 -1.04
N ILE A 2 14.33 13.74 -1.40
CA ILE A 2 12.85 13.92 -1.40
C ILE A 2 12.26 14.16 0.01
N SER A 3 12.71 13.45 1.05
CA SER A 3 12.26 13.70 2.44
C SER A 3 12.59 15.12 2.93
N GLY A 4 13.77 15.65 2.57
CA GLY A 4 14.16 17.03 2.89
C GLY A 4 13.37 18.07 2.11
N PHE A 5 13.06 17.81 0.82
CA PHE A 5 12.17 18.66 0.03
C PHE A 5 10.76 18.70 0.61
N HIS A 6 10.19 17.54 0.96
CA HIS A 6 8.85 17.47 1.55
C HIS A 6 8.77 18.25 2.87
N GLU A 7 9.77 18.08 3.74
CA GLU A 7 9.82 18.75 5.03
C GLU A 7 9.96 20.27 4.88
N GLU A 8 10.74 20.75 3.92
CA GLU A 8 10.87 22.18 3.65
C GLU A 8 9.61 22.76 2.99
N ALA A 9 9.04 22.05 2.02
CA ALA A 9 7.81 22.45 1.33
C ALA A 9 6.64 22.61 2.32
N GLN A 10 6.50 21.70 3.29
CA GLN A 10 5.46 21.81 4.33
C GLN A 10 5.69 22.94 5.34
N LYS A 11 6.94 23.37 5.57
CA LYS A 11 7.22 24.53 6.44
C LYS A 11 6.86 25.85 5.77
N GLU A 12 7.14 25.94 4.47
CA GLU A 12 6.85 27.13 3.67
C GLU A 12 5.33 27.25 3.40
N GLN A 13 4.66 26.12 3.13
CA GLN A 13 3.21 26.10 2.90
C GLN A 13 2.60 24.74 3.25
N GLU A 14 1.69 24.74 4.24
CA GLU A 14 1.12 23.53 4.85
C GLU A 14 0.41 22.61 3.82
N ASP A 15 -0.25 23.21 2.81
CA ASP A 15 -1.10 22.50 1.85
C ASP A 15 -0.45 22.24 0.48
N VAL A 16 0.84 22.56 0.30
CA VAL A 16 1.50 22.51 -1.02
C VAL A 16 1.52 21.11 -1.66
N LEU A 17 1.31 20.06 -0.86
CA LEU A 17 1.27 18.67 -1.30
C LEU A 17 -0.14 18.05 -1.31
N SER A 18 -1.19 18.82 -0.96
CA SER A 18 -2.58 18.35 -0.93
C SER A 18 -3.07 17.82 -2.30
N PHE A 19 -2.58 18.42 -3.39
CA PHE A 19 -2.91 17.98 -4.76
C PHE A 19 -2.52 16.52 -5.03
N VAL A 20 -1.55 15.97 -4.28
CA VAL A 20 -1.10 14.58 -4.43
C VAL A 20 -2.21 13.60 -4.05
N ASP A 21 -3.10 13.96 -3.12
CA ASP A 21 -4.25 13.12 -2.79
C ASP A 21 -5.31 13.12 -3.88
N GLU A 22 -5.50 14.26 -4.55
CA GLU A 22 -6.48 14.42 -5.62
C GLU A 22 -6.05 13.73 -6.92
N ILE A 23 -4.78 13.88 -7.31
CA ILE A 23 -4.31 13.46 -8.63
C ILE A 23 -3.77 12.02 -8.66
N ALA A 24 -3.26 11.50 -7.54
CA ALA A 24 -2.61 10.19 -7.51
C ALA A 24 -3.50 9.02 -7.97
N PRO A 25 -4.80 8.93 -7.60
CA PRO A 25 -5.66 7.84 -8.07
C PRO A 25 -5.78 7.83 -9.60
N ALA A 26 -6.05 9.00 -10.20
CA ALA A 26 -6.18 9.13 -11.65
C ALA A 26 -4.86 8.82 -12.37
N LEU A 27 -3.72 9.26 -11.84
CA LEU A 27 -2.41 8.95 -12.41
C LEU A 27 -2.11 7.45 -12.36
N ALA A 28 -2.45 6.77 -11.27
CA ALA A 28 -2.18 5.34 -11.10
C ALA A 28 -2.98 4.46 -12.08
N GLU A 29 -4.19 4.89 -12.43
CA GLU A 29 -5.01 4.24 -13.47
C GLU A 29 -4.50 4.60 -14.87
N ALA A 30 -4.35 5.89 -15.15
CA ALA A 30 -3.99 6.38 -16.48
C ALA A 30 -2.59 5.93 -16.92
N SER A 31 -1.62 5.81 -16.00
CA SER A 31 -0.26 5.37 -16.34
C SER A 31 -0.16 3.89 -16.75
N ARG A 32 -1.24 3.11 -16.61
CA ARG A 32 -1.29 1.69 -17.01
C ARG A 32 -1.86 1.48 -18.41
N LEU A 33 -2.44 2.53 -19.01
CA LEU A 33 -3.04 2.50 -20.33
C LEU A 33 -2.09 3.16 -21.32
N THR A 34 -2.06 2.67 -22.56
CA THR A 34 -1.27 3.29 -23.63
C THR A 34 -2.19 3.84 -24.71
N VAL A 35 -1.84 5.00 -25.27
CA VAL A 35 -2.61 5.62 -26.34
C VAL A 35 -2.61 4.74 -27.60
N ASP A 36 -1.52 4.02 -27.83
CA ASP A 36 -1.38 3.07 -28.93
C ASP A 36 -2.37 1.89 -28.81
N ASN A 37 -2.53 1.31 -27.61
CA ASN A 37 -3.49 0.23 -27.40
C ASN A 37 -4.92 0.71 -27.63
N LEU A 38 -5.29 1.87 -27.07
CA LEU A 38 -6.61 2.47 -27.29
C LEU A 38 -6.89 2.72 -28.78
N THR A 39 -5.88 3.22 -29.50
CA THR A 39 -5.98 3.46 -30.94
C THR A 39 -6.14 2.16 -31.73
N SER A 40 -5.38 1.12 -31.36
CA SER A 40 -5.47 -0.20 -32.01
C SER A 40 -6.83 -0.85 -31.77
N GLU A 41 -7.33 -0.82 -30.54
CA GLU A 41 -8.64 -1.38 -30.18
C GLU A 41 -9.78 -0.65 -30.92
N ALA A 42 -9.74 0.69 -30.99
CA ALA A 42 -10.71 1.47 -31.73
C ALA A 42 -10.70 1.12 -33.24
N LYS A 43 -9.51 0.97 -33.85
CA LYS A 43 -9.37 0.55 -35.25
C LYS A 43 -9.90 -0.87 -35.48
N GLN A 44 -9.67 -1.79 -34.55
CA GLN A 44 -10.21 -3.14 -34.62
C GLN A 44 -11.74 -3.11 -34.57
N LEU A 45 -12.33 -2.30 -33.68
CA LEU A 45 -13.77 -2.15 -33.57
C LEU A 45 -14.38 -1.53 -34.84
N GLU A 46 -13.72 -0.53 -35.42
CA GLU A 46 -14.07 0.04 -36.73
C GLU A 46 -14.12 -1.02 -37.83
N GLY A 47 -13.08 -1.84 -37.93
CA GLY A 47 -13.04 -2.96 -38.88
C GLY A 47 -14.17 -3.95 -38.65
N ASN A 48 -14.47 -4.29 -37.39
CA ASN A 48 -15.53 -5.22 -37.03
C ASN A 48 -16.92 -4.69 -37.41
N ILE A 49 -17.22 -3.43 -37.08
CA ILE A 49 -18.49 -2.77 -37.44
C ILE A 49 -18.62 -2.68 -38.97
N GLY A 50 -17.55 -2.27 -39.66
CA GLY A 50 -17.53 -2.21 -41.11
C GLY A 50 -17.77 -3.57 -41.78
N ASN A 51 -17.19 -4.63 -41.23
CA ASN A 51 -17.41 -6.00 -41.70
C ASN A 51 -18.83 -6.48 -41.45
N LEU A 52 -19.39 -6.19 -40.26
CA LEU A 52 -20.79 -6.51 -39.95
C LEU A 52 -21.73 -5.80 -40.92
N LYS A 53 -21.52 -4.50 -41.16
CA LYS A 53 -22.32 -3.70 -42.08
C LYS A 53 -22.31 -4.26 -43.50
N LYS A 54 -21.14 -4.68 -44.01
CA LYS A 54 -21.02 -5.33 -45.33
C LYS A 54 -21.80 -6.65 -45.39
N LYS A 55 -21.69 -7.49 -44.35
CA LYS A 55 -22.43 -8.76 -44.28
C LYS A 55 -23.94 -8.52 -44.26
N VAL A 56 -24.42 -7.62 -43.40
CA VAL A 56 -25.85 -7.27 -43.30
C VAL A 56 -26.39 -6.67 -44.60
N ALA A 57 -25.60 -5.86 -45.31
CA ALA A 57 -26.01 -5.28 -46.59
C ALA A 57 -26.30 -6.35 -47.67
N SER A 58 -25.67 -7.52 -47.58
CA SER A 58 -25.93 -8.66 -48.48
C SER A 58 -27.10 -9.56 -48.06
N CYS A 59 -27.73 -9.31 -46.91
CA CYS A 59 -28.86 -10.08 -46.39
C CYS A 59 -30.22 -9.58 -46.93
N GLY A 60 -31.30 -10.29 -46.58
CA GLY A 60 -32.67 -9.84 -46.81
C GLY A 60 -33.06 -8.63 -45.94
N ASP A 61 -34.14 -7.94 -46.31
CA ASP A 61 -34.49 -6.65 -45.71
C ASP A 61 -34.90 -6.74 -44.23
N GLU A 62 -35.53 -7.83 -43.79
CA GLU A 62 -35.84 -8.07 -42.38
C GLU A 62 -34.58 -8.05 -41.49
N ILE A 63 -33.49 -8.66 -41.97
CA ILE A 63 -32.21 -8.68 -41.25
C ILE A 63 -31.57 -7.30 -41.24
N LYS A 64 -31.66 -6.55 -42.36
CA LYS A 64 -31.17 -5.17 -42.41
C LYS A 64 -31.89 -4.28 -41.41
N GLU A 65 -33.21 -4.38 -41.35
CA GLU A 65 -34.03 -3.60 -40.43
C GLU A 65 -33.70 -3.93 -38.96
N TYR A 66 -33.55 -5.23 -38.64
CA TYR A 66 -33.16 -5.69 -37.31
C TYR A 66 -31.81 -5.10 -36.85
N PHE A 67 -30.80 -5.07 -37.72
CA PHE A 67 -29.46 -4.58 -37.37
C PHE A 67 -29.24 -3.08 -37.57
N ALA A 68 -30.16 -2.37 -38.24
CA ALA A 68 -29.98 -0.97 -38.61
C ALA A 68 -29.68 -0.07 -37.41
N ALA A 69 -30.47 -0.21 -36.34
CA ALA A 69 -30.30 0.57 -35.12
C ALA A 69 -28.95 0.26 -34.43
N PHE A 70 -28.60 -1.02 -34.34
CA PHE A 70 -27.33 -1.46 -33.73
C PHE A 70 -26.13 -0.87 -34.48
N ILE A 71 -26.06 -1.05 -35.81
CA ILE A 71 -24.94 -0.56 -36.62
C ILE A 71 -24.82 0.96 -36.47
N LYS A 72 -25.93 1.70 -36.59
CA LYS A 72 -25.92 3.16 -36.46
C LYS A 72 -25.41 3.61 -35.08
N ASN A 73 -25.88 2.97 -34.01
CA ASN A 73 -25.45 3.31 -32.65
C ASN A 73 -23.97 2.99 -32.45
N SER A 74 -23.51 1.82 -32.89
CA SER A 74 -22.10 1.44 -32.80
C SER A 74 -21.18 2.37 -33.59
N GLU A 75 -21.57 2.80 -34.80
CA GLU A 75 -20.83 3.80 -35.59
C GLU A 75 -20.74 5.14 -34.84
N SER A 76 -21.83 5.58 -34.21
CA SER A 76 -21.86 6.82 -33.42
C SER A 76 -20.98 6.75 -32.17
N GLU A 77 -21.05 5.66 -31.41
CA GLU A 77 -20.23 5.45 -30.21
C GLU A 77 -18.74 5.34 -30.56
N LEU A 78 -18.41 4.60 -31.63
CA LEU A 78 -17.05 4.50 -32.12
C LEU A 78 -16.50 5.87 -32.55
N SER A 79 -17.30 6.69 -33.24
CA SER A 79 -16.91 8.05 -33.61
C SER A 79 -16.62 8.91 -32.37
N ALA A 80 -17.43 8.79 -31.32
CA ALA A 80 -17.18 9.48 -30.06
C ALA A 80 -15.88 9.03 -29.38
N VAL A 81 -15.57 7.72 -29.40
CA VAL A 81 -14.31 7.17 -28.88
C VAL A 81 -13.10 7.68 -29.68
N GLN A 82 -13.17 7.66 -31.02
CA GLN A 82 -12.11 8.20 -31.89
C GLN A 82 -11.88 9.70 -31.63
N GLY A 83 -12.95 10.47 -31.38
CA GLY A 83 -12.86 11.87 -30.99
C GLY A 83 -12.08 12.07 -29.68
N LYS A 84 -12.37 11.28 -28.65
CA LYS A 84 -11.62 11.32 -27.37
C LYS A 84 -10.16 10.92 -27.52
N ILE A 85 -9.86 9.92 -28.35
CA ILE A 85 -8.46 9.52 -28.65
C ILE A 85 -7.71 10.69 -29.31
N THR A 86 -8.36 11.40 -30.24
CA THR A 86 -7.79 12.59 -30.87
C THR A 86 -7.54 13.70 -29.85
N GLU A 87 -8.48 13.92 -28.93
CA GLU A 87 -8.30 14.87 -27.82
C GLU A 87 -7.11 14.49 -26.93
N ILE A 88 -6.95 13.21 -26.59
CA ILE A 88 -5.79 12.70 -25.83
C ILE A 88 -4.48 12.99 -26.57
N HIS A 89 -4.41 12.79 -27.89
CA HIS A 89 -3.22 13.13 -28.67
C HIS A 89 -2.90 14.63 -28.61
N ASN A 90 -3.91 15.50 -28.72
CA ASN A 90 -3.72 16.95 -28.63
C ASN A 90 -3.23 17.37 -27.24
N LEU A 91 -3.79 16.78 -26.17
CA LEU A 91 -3.33 17.03 -24.80
C LEU A 91 -1.91 16.51 -24.56
N SER A 92 -1.58 15.35 -25.12
CA SER A 92 -0.23 14.76 -25.07
C SER A 92 0.80 15.68 -25.73
N SER A 93 0.50 16.20 -26.93
CA SER A 93 1.34 17.20 -27.62
C SER A 93 1.53 18.47 -26.78
N ARG A 94 0.47 18.98 -26.15
CA ARG A 94 0.55 20.14 -25.26
C ARG A 94 1.43 19.87 -24.04
N LEU A 95 1.35 18.67 -23.45
CA LEU A 95 2.20 18.27 -22.33
C LEU A 95 3.68 18.16 -22.75
N ALA A 96 3.96 17.55 -23.90
CA ALA A 96 5.31 17.47 -24.44
C ALA A 96 5.93 18.87 -24.61
N HIS A 97 5.19 19.80 -25.21
CA HIS A 97 5.63 21.20 -25.32
C HIS A 97 5.82 21.89 -23.97
N HIS A 98 4.90 21.68 -23.02
CA HIS A 98 4.97 22.28 -21.70
C HIS A 98 6.23 21.84 -20.92
N PHE A 99 6.58 20.56 -21.01
CA PHE A 99 7.77 20.00 -20.36
C PHE A 99 9.03 20.07 -21.23
N CYS A 100 8.97 20.71 -22.39
CA CYS A 100 10.07 20.84 -23.35
C CYS A 100 10.63 19.49 -23.83
N GLU A 101 9.77 18.47 -23.93
CA GLU A 101 10.11 17.15 -24.45
C GLU A 101 9.83 17.05 -25.97
N PRO A 102 10.60 16.27 -26.74
CA PRO A 102 10.33 16.08 -28.16
C PRO A 102 9.05 15.25 -28.35
N GLU A 103 8.06 15.79 -29.05
CA GLU A 103 6.75 15.14 -29.26
C GLU A 103 6.86 13.71 -29.82
N LYS A 104 7.80 13.48 -30.74
CA LYS A 104 7.97 12.17 -31.40
C LYS A 104 8.43 11.06 -30.46
N SER A 105 9.09 11.41 -29.36
CA SER A 105 9.54 10.46 -28.34
C SER A 105 8.69 10.51 -27.07
N PHE A 106 7.78 11.48 -26.96
CA PHE A 106 6.96 11.67 -25.78
C PHE A 106 5.90 10.58 -25.69
N LYS A 107 5.94 9.84 -24.58
CA LYS A 107 4.94 8.81 -24.25
C LYS A 107 4.15 9.25 -23.04
N LEU A 108 2.85 9.41 -23.23
CA LEU A 108 1.96 9.92 -22.21
C LEU A 108 1.98 9.02 -20.97
N GLU A 109 1.93 7.71 -21.14
CA GLU A 109 1.94 6.73 -20.05
C GLU A 109 3.22 6.76 -19.21
N GLU A 110 4.39 6.99 -19.83
CA GLU A 110 5.67 7.09 -19.14
C GLU A 110 5.76 8.41 -18.36
N CYS A 111 5.27 9.50 -18.95
CA CYS A 111 5.15 10.80 -18.29
C CYS A 111 4.24 10.70 -17.05
N LEU A 112 3.02 10.18 -17.22
CA LEU A 112 2.07 9.98 -16.11
C LEU A 112 2.62 9.00 -15.06
N GLY A 113 3.35 7.96 -15.48
CA GLY A 113 4.01 7.02 -14.57
C GLY A 113 5.11 7.67 -13.73
N THR A 114 5.81 8.65 -14.28
CA THR A 114 6.79 9.47 -13.56
C THR A 114 6.10 10.29 -12.47
N PHE A 115 4.99 10.96 -12.79
CA PHE A 115 4.19 11.71 -11.81
C PHE A 115 3.56 10.79 -10.75
N ASN A 116 3.07 9.61 -11.14
CA ASN A 116 2.55 8.63 -10.20
C ASN A 116 3.62 8.17 -9.20
N THR A 117 4.84 7.93 -9.69
CA THR A 117 5.99 7.58 -8.85
C THR A 117 6.36 8.72 -7.91
N PHE A 118 6.34 9.96 -8.40
CA PHE A 118 6.55 11.14 -7.57
C PHE A 118 5.51 11.22 -6.45
N CYS A 119 4.22 11.14 -6.78
CA CYS A 119 3.12 11.15 -5.81
C CYS A 119 3.28 10.06 -4.74
N SER A 120 3.62 8.85 -5.17
CA SER A 120 3.87 7.72 -4.26
C SER A 120 5.03 8.00 -3.29
N LYS A 121 6.11 8.60 -3.79
CA LYS A 121 7.27 8.98 -2.95
C LYS A 121 6.92 10.11 -1.97
N VAL A 122 6.12 11.08 -2.39
CA VAL A 122 5.64 12.15 -1.52
C VAL A 122 4.86 11.57 -0.33
N LYS A 123 3.85 10.73 -0.60
CA LYS A 123 3.05 10.08 0.46
C LYS A 123 3.91 9.21 1.38
N GLN A 124 4.88 8.52 0.82
CA GLN A 124 5.82 7.71 1.61
C GLN A 124 6.66 8.60 2.54
N CYS A 125 7.21 9.71 2.04
CA CYS A 125 7.96 10.66 2.84
C CYS A 125 7.11 11.33 3.92
N GLU A 126 5.84 11.63 3.63
CA GLU A 126 4.91 12.16 4.63
C GLU A 126 4.76 11.20 5.82
N LYS A 127 4.49 9.92 5.53
CA LYS A 127 4.35 8.88 6.54
C LYS A 127 5.63 8.66 7.34
N GLU A 128 6.78 8.64 6.67
CA GLU A 128 8.09 8.50 7.31
C GLU A 128 8.40 9.69 8.22
N ASN A 129 8.11 10.92 7.78
CA ASN A 129 8.31 12.14 8.57
C ASN A 129 7.39 12.16 9.80
N GLN A 130 6.13 11.76 9.67
CA GLN A 130 5.21 11.62 10.81
C GLN A 130 5.71 10.58 11.82
N GLN A 131 6.20 9.43 11.35
CA GLN A 131 6.77 8.40 12.22
C GLN A 131 8.04 8.86 12.93
N ARG A 132 8.92 9.60 12.23
CA ARG A 132 10.13 10.17 12.81
C ARG A 132 9.80 11.14 13.94
N LYS A 133 8.87 12.09 13.71
CA LYS A 133 8.41 13.04 14.74
C LYS A 133 7.88 12.31 16.00
N LEU A 134 7.06 11.27 15.81
CA LEU A 134 6.53 10.48 16.92
C LEU A 134 7.61 9.72 17.71
N GLN A 135 8.64 9.22 17.01
CA GLN A 135 9.77 8.54 17.67
C GLN A 135 10.64 9.51 18.46
N GLU A 136 10.91 10.69 17.91
CA GLU A 136 11.66 11.76 18.57
C GLU A 136 10.95 12.24 19.85
N GLU A 137 9.62 12.48 19.78
CA GLU A 137 8.82 12.88 20.94
C GLU A 137 8.86 11.80 22.06
N ARG A 138 8.72 10.52 21.68
CA ARG A 138 8.81 9.41 22.65
C ARG A 138 10.19 9.29 23.26
N ALA A 139 11.25 9.49 22.48
CA ALA A 139 12.63 9.45 22.97
C ALA A 139 12.92 10.61 23.92
N GLU A 140 12.44 11.81 23.60
CA GLU A 140 12.58 13.00 24.44
C GLU A 140 11.84 12.83 25.77
N LYS A 141 10.61 12.31 25.75
CA LYS A 141 9.85 12.03 26.97
C LYS A 141 10.57 11.04 27.88
N ARG A 142 11.11 9.95 27.33
CA ARG A 142 11.90 8.96 28.08
C ARG A 142 13.17 9.59 28.68
N ARG A 143 13.83 10.49 27.94
CA ARG A 143 15.01 11.21 28.43
C ARG A 143 14.65 12.09 29.63
N LYS A 144 13.58 12.89 29.53
CA LYS A 144 13.08 13.75 30.62
C LYS A 144 12.68 12.94 31.87
N GLU A 145 12.03 11.79 31.70
CA GLU A 145 11.68 10.88 32.81
C GLU A 145 12.93 10.31 33.50
N ASN A 146 13.95 9.90 32.74
CA ASN A 146 15.20 9.41 33.32
C ASN A 146 16.02 10.51 34.02
N GLU A 147 16.04 11.73 33.49
CA GLU A 147 16.72 12.88 34.11
C GLU A 147 16.03 13.29 35.42
N THR A 148 14.70 13.31 35.47
CA THR A 148 13.93 13.58 36.70
C THR A 148 14.10 12.49 37.76
N MET A 149 14.12 11.21 37.37
CA MET A 149 14.41 10.11 38.31
C MET A 149 15.83 10.20 38.89
N LYS A 150 16.84 10.56 38.09
CA LYS A 150 18.21 10.74 38.57
C LYS A 150 18.35 11.95 39.49
N ALA A 151 17.68 13.07 39.17
CA ALA A 151 17.65 14.25 40.04
C ALA A 151 16.99 13.97 41.40
N ASN A 152 15.94 13.13 41.43
CA ASN A 152 15.26 12.77 42.68
C ASN A 152 16.07 11.76 43.53
N LYS A 153 16.92 10.94 42.90
CA LYS A 153 17.85 10.02 43.61
C LYS A 153 19.06 10.74 44.22
N GLY A 154 19.47 11.87 43.64
CA GLY A 154 20.50 12.76 44.21
C GLY A 154 20.04 13.57 45.45
N ARG A 155 18.74 13.49 45.80
CA ARG A 155 18.17 14.09 47.01
C ARG A 155 17.98 13.11 48.17
N ALA A 156 18.49 11.88 48.05
CA ALA A 156 18.63 11.02 49.21
C ALA A 156 19.60 11.71 50.19
N LYS A 157 19.06 12.25 51.30
CA LYS A 157 19.84 12.81 52.40
C LYS A 157 20.97 11.83 52.73
N VAL A 158 22.21 12.29 52.60
CA VAL A 158 23.37 11.63 53.21
C VAL A 158 23.03 11.43 54.68
N PRO A 159 22.89 10.19 55.19
CA PRO A 159 22.71 10.00 56.62
C PRO A 159 23.95 10.56 57.30
N GLN A 160 23.76 11.49 58.24
CA GLN A 160 24.84 11.92 59.12
C GLN A 160 25.45 10.69 59.76
N GLU A 161 26.78 10.68 59.85
CA GLU A 161 27.58 9.64 60.51
C GLU A 161 27.16 9.58 61.99
N GLU A 162 26.16 8.75 62.30
CA GLU A 162 25.95 8.27 63.65
C GLU A 162 26.99 7.18 63.90
N ASP A 163 27.84 7.43 64.91
CA ASP A 163 28.97 6.64 65.40
C ASP A 163 28.51 5.27 66.00
N GLY A 164 27.77 4.52 65.19
CA GLY A 164 27.26 3.19 65.49
C GLY A 164 27.86 2.21 64.51
N CYS A 165 28.38 1.09 65.03
CA CYS A 165 28.89 0.00 64.21
C CYS A 165 27.81 -0.37 63.18
N ILE A 166 28.16 -0.47 61.89
CA ILE A 166 27.23 -0.68 60.77
C ILE A 166 26.28 -1.86 61.03
N ILE A 167 26.75 -2.85 61.78
CA ILE A 167 26.01 -4.03 62.22
C ILE A 167 24.83 -3.66 63.14
N ASP A 168 25.00 -2.71 64.05
CA ASP A 168 23.95 -2.29 64.99
C ASP A 168 22.83 -1.52 64.29
N ASN A 169 23.19 -0.73 63.28
CA ASN A 169 22.19 -0.05 62.45
C ASN A 169 21.42 -1.06 61.60
N LEU A 170 22.10 -2.07 61.02
CA LEU A 170 21.45 -3.16 60.30
C LEU A 170 20.54 -4.02 61.22
N LEU A 171 20.97 -4.27 62.47
CA LEU A 171 20.19 -5.03 63.44
C LEU A 171 18.98 -4.25 63.98
N LYS A 172 19.12 -2.93 64.21
CA LYS A 172 17.99 -2.03 64.52
C LYS A 172 16.98 -2.06 63.40
N ASP A 173 17.47 -2.09 62.17
CA ASP A 173 16.65 -2.12 60.99
C ASP A 173 15.87 -3.44 60.87
N ILE A 174 16.55 -4.58 61.01
CA ILE A 174 15.91 -5.91 61.06
C ILE A 174 14.87 -5.97 62.19
N ARG A 175 15.17 -5.41 63.36
CA ARG A 175 14.25 -5.37 64.51
C ARG A 175 13.03 -4.45 64.28
N LYS A 176 13.19 -3.38 63.49
CA LYS A 176 12.08 -2.50 63.06
C LYS A 176 11.17 -3.13 62.00
N GLY A 177 11.65 -4.17 61.31
CA GLY A 177 10.88 -4.91 60.31
C GLY A 177 10.76 -4.16 58.99
N TYR A 178 11.62 -4.49 58.03
CA TYR A 178 11.52 -3.97 56.67
C TYR A 178 10.53 -4.82 55.85
N SER A 179 9.57 -4.16 55.21
CA SER A 179 8.71 -4.80 54.21
C SER A 179 9.52 -5.15 52.97
N LEU A 180 10.09 -6.35 52.94
CA LEU A 180 10.72 -6.90 51.74
C LEU A 180 9.63 -7.03 50.66
N ARG A 181 9.81 -6.37 49.52
CA ARG A 181 8.98 -6.63 48.34
C ARG A 181 9.16 -8.11 47.99
N LYS A 182 8.12 -8.90 48.15
CA LYS A 182 8.04 -10.25 47.58
C LYS A 182 8.30 -10.13 46.08
N THR A 183 9.40 -10.69 45.59
CA THR A 183 9.53 -11.05 44.18
C THR A 183 8.48 -12.13 43.94
N SER A 184 7.31 -11.76 43.43
CA SER A 184 6.27 -12.73 43.06
C SER A 184 6.82 -13.61 41.95
N GLY A 185 7.23 -14.82 42.32
CA GLY A 185 7.60 -15.88 41.40
C GLY A 185 6.43 -16.18 40.46
N ARG A 186 6.77 -16.24 39.17
CA ARG A 186 5.97 -16.78 38.08
C ARG A 186 5.39 -18.16 38.48
N PRO A 187 4.06 -18.39 38.41
CA PRO A 187 3.54 -19.73 38.60
C PRO A 187 3.75 -20.55 37.32
N ARG A 188 4.52 -21.62 37.48
CA ARG A 188 4.75 -22.70 36.53
C ARG A 188 3.58 -23.68 36.70
N ASN A 189 2.66 -23.71 35.74
CA ASN A 189 1.50 -24.59 35.79
C ASN A 189 1.85 -25.96 35.19
N SER A 190 1.80 -27.02 36.01
CA SER A 190 1.93 -28.41 35.58
C SER A 190 0.86 -29.28 36.26
N SER A 191 -0.07 -29.81 35.44
CA SER A 191 -0.83 -31.07 35.52
C SER A 191 -1.66 -31.35 36.80
N SER A 192 -2.92 -31.81 36.83
CA SER A 192 -3.76 -32.71 36.00
C SER A 192 -5.14 -32.78 36.72
N SER A 193 -6.33 -33.13 36.19
CA SER A 193 -6.73 -34.35 35.47
C SER A 193 -8.27 -34.39 35.21
N LYS A 194 -8.67 -35.05 34.09
CA LYS A 194 -9.94 -35.78 33.76
C LYS A 194 -11.24 -34.94 33.57
N SER A 195 -12.14 -35.18 32.61
CA SER A 195 -12.52 -36.26 31.66
C SER A 195 -13.54 -35.64 30.65
N ALA A 196 -13.67 -35.97 29.36
CA ALA A 196 -14.22 -37.20 28.81
C ALA A 196 -14.10 -37.23 27.25
N THR A 197 -14.14 -38.46 26.74
CA THR A 197 -14.09 -39.03 25.38
C THR A 197 -14.94 -38.39 24.26
N LYS A 198 -14.41 -38.37 23.01
CA LYS A 198 -14.96 -39.13 21.85
C LYS A 198 -14.01 -39.09 20.64
N GLU A 199 -13.58 -40.26 20.17
CA GLU A 199 -12.85 -40.51 18.91
C GLU A 199 -13.72 -40.22 17.66
N LYS A 200 -13.09 -39.71 16.59
CA LYS A 200 -13.13 -40.37 15.27
C LYS A 200 -11.94 -39.93 14.40
N ARG A 201 -11.41 -40.93 13.69
CA ARG A 201 -10.11 -41.02 13.01
C ARG A 201 -10.04 -40.23 11.71
N GLU A 202 -8.89 -39.61 11.46
CA GLU A 202 -8.31 -39.41 10.12
C GLU A 202 -7.02 -40.22 10.05
N SER A 203 -6.88 -41.01 8.99
CA SER A 203 -5.69 -41.80 8.69
C SER A 203 -5.04 -41.22 7.44
N GLU A 204 -3.83 -40.69 7.60
CA GLU A 204 -2.87 -40.52 6.51
C GLU A 204 -2.47 -41.90 5.98
N ASN A 205 -2.32 -42.01 4.66
CA ASN A 205 -1.33 -42.92 4.09
C ASN A 205 -0.88 -42.41 2.71
N SER A 206 0.43 -42.30 2.54
CA SER A 206 1.17 -42.42 1.26
C SER A 206 2.19 -43.56 1.48
N PRO A 207 2.86 -44.15 0.47
CA PRO A 207 3.02 -43.77 -0.95
C PRO A 207 2.95 -44.96 -1.95
N GLY A 208 3.16 -44.72 -3.25
CA GLY A 208 3.76 -45.74 -4.15
C GLY A 208 3.23 -45.87 -5.60
N THR A 209 4.01 -45.30 -6.54
CA THR A 209 4.53 -45.93 -7.78
C THR A 209 3.62 -46.38 -8.95
N GLN A 210 3.83 -45.66 -10.09
CA GLN A 210 3.87 -46.04 -11.53
C GLN A 210 2.84 -47.01 -12.16
N ALA A 211 2.24 -46.59 -13.28
CA ALA A 211 2.40 -47.25 -14.59
C ALA A 211 1.70 -46.46 -15.73
N ALA A 212 2.31 -46.54 -16.92
CA ALA A 212 1.93 -45.92 -18.17
C ALA A 212 0.68 -46.55 -18.84
N GLY A 213 0.08 -45.81 -19.78
CA GLY A 213 -0.91 -46.35 -20.71
C GLY A 213 -1.46 -45.28 -21.65
N ALA A 214 -0.89 -45.20 -22.85
CA ALA A 214 -1.40 -44.43 -23.98
C ALA A 214 -2.74 -44.99 -24.47
N ASN A 215 -3.59 -44.12 -25.05
CA ASN A 215 -4.50 -44.57 -26.11
C ASN A 215 -4.89 -43.41 -27.04
N GLU A 216 -4.35 -43.43 -28.26
CA GLU A 216 -4.99 -42.93 -29.47
C GLU A 216 -6.12 -43.90 -29.85
N SER A 217 -7.23 -43.40 -30.39
CA SER A 217 -7.99 -44.10 -31.45
C SER A 217 -9.00 -43.16 -32.09
N HIS A 218 -8.82 -43.00 -33.40
CA HIS A 218 -9.79 -42.52 -34.39
C HIS A 218 -11.11 -43.31 -34.38
N SER A 219 -12.20 -42.61 -34.68
CA SER A 219 -13.14 -42.96 -35.76
C SER A 219 -13.95 -41.72 -36.13
#